data_AF-A0A3N5YWE4-F1
#
_entry.id   AF-A0A3N5YWE4-F1
#
_cell.length_a   1.000
_cell.length_b   1.000
_cell.length_c   1.000
_cell.angle_alpha   90.00
_cell.angle_beta   90.00
_cell.angle_gamma   90.00
#
_symmetry.space_group_name_H-M   'P 1'
#
loop_
_entity.id
_entity.type
_entity.pdbx_description
1 polymer ?
#
loop_
_entity_poly.entity_id
_entity_poly.type
_entity_poly.pdbx_seq_one_letter_code
_entity_poly.pdbx_strand_id
1 'polypeptide(L)'
;MISFSQSHKQLSRFLEYILGRSPHEFGLVPDKDGFVKLKEFILAANEEEGGRHVRQSTISELINSMPDPPVEIVENRIRATNRDLLPGIQHAVDIPKLLYTTVTQKSHPVILENGIFPTQHEYVILCAEKSMALRIGKRRDPFPVLITVNVLQAEEQDIFFKQAGDKIYLAEQIPVDCFTAPPLPKEKPESRKPRKQPEPERPKMPGSYLIDLQNKKEKPWKTVKNKDESWKKNKKRLRKQGWKEWPE
;
A
#
# COMPACT_ATOMS: atom_id res chain seq x y z
N MET A 1 29.23 3.77 -28.86
CA MET A 1 27.90 3.22 -28.53
C MET A 1 27.89 2.91 -27.05
N ILE A 2 27.06 3.59 -26.26
CA ILE A 2 26.93 3.30 -24.82
C ILE A 2 26.16 1.99 -24.71
N SER A 3 26.83 0.91 -24.31
CA SER A 3 26.19 -0.39 -24.09
C SER A 3 25.41 -0.34 -22.77
N PHE A 4 24.11 -0.11 -22.84
CA PHE A 4 23.23 -0.16 -21.67
C PHE A 4 23.16 -1.57 -21.08
N SER A 5 23.19 -1.66 -19.75
CA SER A 5 22.99 -2.92 -19.03
C SER A 5 21.62 -3.51 -19.38
N GLN A 6 21.51 -4.85 -19.40
CA GLN A 6 20.24 -5.55 -19.64
C GLN A 6 19.13 -5.06 -18.69
N SER A 7 19.50 -4.74 -17.45
CA SER A 7 18.59 -4.22 -16.43
C SER A 7 18.00 -2.84 -16.79
N HIS A 8 18.80 -1.92 -17.35
CA HIS A 8 18.30 -0.59 -17.74
C HIS A 8 17.32 -0.67 -18.92
N LYS A 9 17.57 -1.56 -19.89
CA LYS A 9 16.66 -1.77 -21.02
C LYS A 9 15.33 -2.37 -20.58
N GLN A 10 15.35 -3.31 -19.65
CA GLN A 10 14.15 -3.91 -19.08
C GLN A 10 13.34 -2.88 -18.29
N LEU A 11 14.01 -2.10 -17.43
CA LEU A 11 13.37 -1.04 -16.65
C LEU A 11 12.78 0.04 -17.56
N SER A 12 13.48 0.45 -18.62
CA SER A 12 12.98 1.39 -19.63
C SER A 12 11.66 0.93 -20.24
N ARG A 13 11.61 -0.29 -20.80
CA ARG A 13 10.38 -0.86 -21.38
C ARG A 13 9.24 -0.97 -20.39
N PHE A 14 9.58 -1.34 -19.15
CA PHE A 14 8.61 -1.43 -18.06
C PHE A 14 8.01 -0.06 -17.73
N LEU A 15 8.83 0.99 -17.65
CA LEU A 15 8.38 2.36 -17.42
C LEU A 15 7.51 2.89 -18.56
N GLU A 16 7.92 2.69 -19.82
CA GLU A 16 7.12 3.06 -20.99
C GLU A 16 5.75 2.39 -20.99
N TYR A 17 5.70 1.11 -20.63
CA TYR A 17 4.44 0.38 -20.58
C TYR A 17 3.49 0.93 -19.51
N ILE A 18 3.98 1.09 -18.27
CA ILE A 18 3.14 1.55 -17.15
C ILE A 18 2.67 2.99 -17.38
N LEU A 19 3.59 3.88 -17.71
CA LEU A 19 3.31 5.32 -17.74
C LEU A 19 2.83 5.83 -19.09
N GLY A 20 3.12 5.11 -20.18
CA GLY A 20 2.81 5.55 -21.55
C GLY A 20 1.69 4.77 -22.24
N ARG A 21 1.32 3.58 -21.73
CA ARG A 21 0.32 2.71 -22.39
C ARG A 21 -0.85 2.33 -21.48
N SER A 22 -0.57 1.67 -20.35
CA SER A 22 -1.64 1.08 -19.51
C SER A 22 -1.49 1.41 -18.02
N PRO A 23 -1.51 2.68 -17.59
CA PRO A 23 -1.38 3.04 -16.16
C PRO A 23 -2.53 2.48 -15.30
N HIS A 24 -3.71 2.35 -15.89
CA HIS A 24 -4.91 1.86 -15.22
C HIS A 24 -4.82 0.38 -14.79
N GLU A 25 -4.03 -0.45 -15.49
CA GLU A 25 -3.76 -1.84 -15.08
C GLU A 25 -3.03 -1.93 -13.74
N PHE A 26 -2.27 -0.88 -13.40
CA PHE A 26 -1.50 -0.78 -12.16
C PHE A 26 -2.22 0.08 -11.12
N GLY A 27 -3.48 0.47 -11.35
CA GLY A 27 -4.20 1.34 -10.43
C GLY A 27 -3.63 2.76 -10.34
N LEU A 28 -2.97 3.22 -11.40
CA LEU A 28 -2.44 4.57 -11.52
C LEU A 28 -3.34 5.40 -12.44
N VAL A 29 -3.57 6.64 -12.04
CA VAL A 29 -4.37 7.61 -12.80
C VAL A 29 -3.49 8.81 -13.12
N PRO A 30 -3.02 8.95 -14.36
CA PRO A 30 -2.29 10.13 -14.79
C PRO A 30 -3.21 11.37 -14.80
N ASP A 31 -2.63 12.54 -14.57
CA ASP A 31 -3.31 13.80 -14.83
C ASP A 31 -3.37 14.13 -16.33
N LYS A 32 -3.91 15.30 -16.67
CA LYS A 32 -4.07 15.75 -18.07
C LYS A 32 -2.75 15.80 -18.84
N ASP A 33 -1.63 16.02 -18.15
CA ASP A 33 -0.30 16.10 -18.75
C ASP A 33 0.44 14.75 -18.76
N GLY A 34 -0.17 13.71 -18.19
CA GLY A 34 0.36 12.35 -18.08
C GLY A 34 1.15 12.08 -16.80
N PHE A 35 1.15 13.01 -15.83
CA PHE A 35 1.89 12.84 -14.60
C PHE A 35 1.16 11.98 -13.57
N VAL A 36 1.94 11.15 -12.89
CA VAL A 36 1.56 10.38 -11.72
C VAL A 36 2.49 10.76 -10.58
N LYS A 37 2.03 10.68 -9.33
CA LYS A 37 2.91 10.89 -8.18
C LYS A 37 3.99 9.81 -8.12
N LEU A 38 5.23 10.24 -7.96
CA LEU A 38 6.39 9.34 -7.95
C LEU A 38 6.29 8.27 -6.85
N LYS A 39 5.81 8.64 -5.66
CA LYS A 39 5.64 7.68 -4.55
C LYS A 39 4.63 6.57 -4.87
N GLU A 40 3.50 6.93 -5.48
CA GLU A 40 2.46 5.96 -5.85
C GLU A 40 2.93 5.07 -6.99
N PHE A 41 3.61 5.65 -7.99
CA PHE A 41 4.25 4.89 -9.04
C PHE A 41 5.26 3.88 -8.47
N ILE A 42 6.15 4.29 -7.56
CA ILE A 42 7.14 3.38 -6.96
C ILE A 42 6.46 2.24 -6.20
N LEU A 43 5.38 2.53 -5.45
CA LEU A 43 4.62 1.50 -4.74
C LEU A 43 3.97 0.50 -5.72
N ALA A 44 3.32 1.01 -6.77
CA ALA A 44 2.70 0.18 -7.80
C ALA A 44 3.72 -0.67 -8.57
N ALA A 45 4.85 -0.07 -8.96
CA ALA A 45 5.94 -0.74 -9.66
C ALA A 45 6.54 -1.89 -8.84
N ASN A 46 6.74 -1.69 -7.52
CA ASN A 46 7.34 -2.72 -6.66
C ASN A 46 6.43 -3.94 -6.41
N GLU A 47 5.12 -3.84 -6.70
CA GLU A 47 4.22 -5.00 -6.65
C GLU A 47 4.45 -5.96 -7.83
N GLU A 48 4.96 -5.45 -8.95
CA GLU A 48 5.14 -6.21 -10.18
C GLU A 48 6.45 -6.98 -10.18
N GLU A 49 6.46 -8.18 -10.77
CA GLU A 49 7.65 -9.03 -10.81
C GLU A 49 8.84 -8.36 -11.48
N GLY A 50 8.60 -7.56 -12.54
CA GLY A 50 9.61 -6.79 -13.25
C GLY A 50 10.03 -5.49 -12.57
N GLY A 51 9.29 -5.04 -11.54
CA GLY A 51 9.53 -3.77 -10.84
C GLY A 51 10.00 -3.93 -9.39
N ARG A 52 10.21 -5.16 -8.92
CA ARG A 52 10.80 -5.40 -7.59
C ARG A 52 12.14 -4.67 -7.50
N HIS A 53 12.27 -3.77 -6.52
CA HIS A 53 13.43 -2.92 -6.22
C HIS A 53 13.54 -1.62 -7.03
N VAL A 54 12.49 -1.21 -7.75
CA VAL A 54 12.44 0.13 -8.34
C VAL A 54 12.46 1.17 -7.23
N ARG A 55 13.48 2.04 -7.25
CA ARG A 55 13.63 3.19 -6.35
C ARG A 55 13.77 4.46 -7.17
N GLN A 56 13.50 5.60 -6.55
CA GLN A 56 13.74 6.90 -7.18
C GLN A 56 15.18 7.03 -7.70
N SER A 57 16.18 6.59 -6.94
CA SER A 57 17.59 6.62 -7.38
C SER A 57 17.81 5.84 -8.67
N THR A 58 17.24 4.64 -8.78
CA THR A 58 17.35 3.81 -9.99
C THR A 58 16.72 4.47 -11.21
N ILE A 59 15.58 5.15 -11.03
CA ILE A 59 14.93 5.89 -12.12
C ILE A 59 15.77 7.11 -12.50
N SER A 60 16.34 7.83 -11.53
CA SER A 60 17.22 8.97 -11.79
C SER A 60 18.52 8.56 -12.48
N GLU A 61 19.13 7.44 -12.09
CA GLU A 61 20.29 6.85 -12.79
C GLU A 61 19.93 6.50 -14.24
N LEU A 62 18.76 5.92 -14.47
CA LEU A 62 18.27 5.63 -15.81
C LEU A 62 18.18 6.91 -16.66
N ILE A 63 17.51 7.93 -16.14
CA ILE A 63 17.31 9.22 -16.83
C ILE A 63 18.66 9.87 -17.17
N ASN A 64 19.61 9.88 -16.23
CA ASN A 64 20.93 10.51 -16.43
C ASN A 64 21.87 9.69 -17.34
N SER A 65 21.64 8.38 -17.46
CA SER A 65 22.50 7.50 -18.26
C SER A 65 22.11 7.45 -19.75
N MET A 66 20.86 7.78 -20.08
CA MET A 66 20.33 7.70 -21.44
C MET A 66 20.23 9.09 -22.10
N PRO A 67 20.60 9.22 -23.38
CA PRO A 67 20.42 10.48 -24.10
C PRO A 67 18.94 10.84 -24.28
N ASP A 68 18.11 9.83 -24.57
CA ASP A 68 16.65 9.97 -24.74
C ASP A 68 15.95 9.07 -23.71
N PRO A 69 15.68 9.56 -22.49
CA PRO A 69 15.02 8.76 -21.48
C PRO A 69 13.52 8.57 -21.77
N PRO A 70 12.97 7.38 -21.49
CA PRO A 70 11.56 7.05 -21.73
C PRO A 70 10.58 7.79 -20.82
N VAL A 71 11.10 8.33 -19.72
CA VAL A 71 10.34 9.03 -18.69
C VAL A 71 11.06 10.30 -18.28
N GLU A 72 10.30 11.21 -17.71
CA GLU A 72 10.81 12.39 -17.05
C GLU A 72 10.23 12.50 -15.63
N ILE A 73 11.04 13.05 -14.73
CA ILE A 73 10.63 13.38 -13.37
C ILE A 73 10.65 14.89 -13.23
N VAL A 74 9.53 15.46 -12.80
CA VAL A 74 9.39 16.88 -12.46
C VAL A 74 8.93 16.96 -11.01
N GLU A 75 9.76 17.55 -10.16
CA GLU A 75 9.56 17.60 -8.70
C GLU A 75 9.36 16.21 -8.08
N ASN A 76 8.11 15.88 -7.72
CA ASN A 76 7.69 14.61 -7.13
C ASN A 76 6.69 13.86 -8.02
N ARG A 77 6.66 14.17 -9.31
CA ARG A 77 5.82 13.52 -10.32
C ARG A 77 6.66 12.89 -11.41
N ILE A 78 6.15 11.83 -12.00
CA ILE A 78 6.77 11.09 -13.09
C ILE A 78 5.76 10.92 -14.22
N ARG A 79 6.22 11.05 -15.47
CA ARG A 79 5.43 10.74 -16.67
C ARG A 79 6.29 10.09 -17.74
N ALA A 80 5.65 9.43 -18.70
CA ALA A 80 6.32 8.97 -19.90
C ALA A 80 6.57 10.14 -20.86
N THR A 81 7.71 10.09 -21.56
CA THR A 81 8.06 11.07 -22.59
C THR A 81 7.14 10.90 -23.81
N ASN A 82 6.88 9.66 -24.22
CA ASN A 82 5.88 9.32 -25.24
C ASN A 82 4.53 9.01 -24.56
N ARG A 83 3.48 9.72 -24.98
CA ARG A 83 2.13 9.67 -24.40
C ARG A 83 1.05 9.36 -25.44
N ASP A 84 1.43 9.04 -26.67
CA ASP A 84 0.50 8.91 -27.80
C ASP A 84 -0.50 7.76 -27.59
N LEU A 85 -0.12 6.78 -26.77
CA LEU A 85 -0.91 5.59 -26.44
C LEU A 85 -1.61 5.70 -25.08
N LEU A 86 -1.51 6.84 -24.39
CA LEU A 86 -2.10 7.02 -23.08
C LEU A 86 -3.62 7.18 -23.21
N PRO A 87 -4.44 6.39 -22.51
CA PRO A 87 -5.88 6.60 -22.50
C PRO A 87 -6.19 7.92 -21.79
N GLY A 88 -6.86 8.84 -22.50
CA GLY A 88 -7.35 10.07 -21.91
C GLY A 88 -8.48 9.82 -20.91
N ILE A 89 -8.68 10.76 -19.98
CA ILE A 89 -9.84 10.74 -19.07
C ILE A 89 -11.07 11.21 -19.87
N GLN A 90 -12.10 10.38 -19.90
CA GLN A 90 -13.33 10.62 -20.67
C GLN A 90 -14.56 10.55 -19.76
N HIS A 91 -15.71 11.00 -20.24
CA HIS A 91 -16.97 10.74 -19.55
C HIS A 91 -17.28 9.24 -19.60
N ALA A 92 -17.68 8.66 -18.47
CA ALA A 92 -18.00 7.25 -18.42
C ALA A 92 -19.40 7.03 -19.03
N VAL A 93 -19.50 6.15 -20.02
CA VAL A 93 -20.77 5.84 -20.71
C VAL A 93 -21.36 4.53 -20.19
N ASP A 94 -20.56 3.48 -20.11
CA ASP A 94 -20.98 2.15 -19.65
C ASP A 94 -20.43 1.86 -18.24
N ILE A 95 -21.02 2.50 -17.23
CA ILE A 95 -20.58 2.35 -15.84
C ILE A 95 -21.22 1.09 -15.23
N PRO A 96 -20.43 0.22 -14.56
CA PRO A 96 -20.99 -0.88 -13.78
C PRO A 96 -21.90 -0.38 -12.65
N LYS A 97 -22.98 -1.10 -12.36
CA LYS A 97 -23.93 -0.74 -11.27
C LYS A 97 -23.27 -0.54 -9.90
N LEU A 98 -22.17 -1.27 -9.66
CA LEU A 98 -21.41 -1.20 -8.42
C LEU A 98 -19.95 -0.90 -8.73
N LEU A 99 -19.41 0.09 -8.03
CA LEU A 99 -18.00 0.42 -8.03
C LEU A 99 -17.40 0.18 -6.65
N TYR A 100 -16.10 -0.01 -6.61
CA TYR A 100 -15.38 -0.33 -5.38
C TYR A 100 -14.27 0.65 -5.13
N THR A 101 -14.16 1.10 -3.89
CA THR A 101 -12.99 1.85 -3.42
C THR A 101 -12.55 1.32 -2.08
N THR A 102 -11.39 1.77 -1.63
CA THR A 102 -10.87 1.38 -0.32
C THR A 102 -10.46 2.60 0.46
N VAL A 103 -10.72 2.53 1.76
CA VAL A 103 -10.30 3.56 2.70
C VAL A 103 -9.40 2.98 3.77
N THR A 104 -8.56 3.84 4.34
CA THR A 104 -7.75 3.47 5.50
C THR A 104 -8.64 3.24 6.71
N GLN A 105 -8.20 2.43 7.67
CA GLN A 105 -8.99 2.20 8.90
C GLN A 105 -9.23 3.50 9.67
N LYS A 106 -8.24 4.40 9.64
CA LYS A 106 -8.32 5.71 10.30
C LYS A 106 -9.35 6.64 9.69
N SER A 107 -9.56 6.57 8.37
CA SER A 107 -10.54 7.40 7.67
C SER A 107 -11.95 6.81 7.69
N HIS A 108 -12.09 5.51 8.03
CA HIS A 108 -13.37 4.81 8.06
C HIS A 108 -14.48 5.49 8.90
N PRO A 109 -14.24 6.01 10.12
CA PRO A 109 -15.30 6.73 10.84
C PRO A 109 -15.66 8.07 10.18
N VAL A 110 -14.67 8.80 9.66
CA VAL A 110 -14.87 10.13 9.05
C VAL A 110 -15.72 10.05 7.79
N ILE A 111 -15.52 9.01 6.97
CA ILE A 111 -16.29 8.84 5.73
C ILE A 111 -17.75 8.50 6.01
N LEU A 112 -18.06 7.81 7.10
CA LEU A 112 -19.43 7.44 7.46
C LEU A 112 -20.25 8.67 7.86
N GLU A 113 -19.58 9.73 8.33
CA GLU A 113 -20.23 10.98 8.71
C GLU A 113 -20.30 11.97 7.55
N ASN A 114 -19.23 12.08 6.75
CA ASN A 114 -19.10 13.18 5.79
C ASN A 114 -19.19 12.73 4.32
N GLY A 115 -19.05 11.44 4.05
CA GLY A 115 -18.87 10.92 2.70
C GLY A 115 -17.40 10.74 2.31
N ILE A 116 -17.17 10.27 1.09
CA ILE A 116 -15.83 10.02 0.55
C ILE A 116 -15.39 11.23 -0.27
N PHE A 117 -14.32 11.86 0.20
CA PHE A 117 -13.69 12.99 -0.47
C PHE A 117 -12.31 12.63 -1.02
N PRO A 118 -11.90 13.27 -2.12
CA PRO A 118 -10.56 13.12 -2.67
C PRO A 118 -9.54 13.68 -1.68
N THR A 119 -8.64 12.82 -1.18
CA THR A 119 -7.59 13.26 -0.24
C THR A 119 -6.28 13.58 -0.95
N GLN A 120 -5.92 12.74 -1.92
CA GLN A 120 -4.60 12.73 -2.54
C GLN A 120 -4.66 13.14 -4.02
N HIS A 121 -5.76 12.83 -4.68
CA HIS A 121 -5.96 13.12 -6.09
C HIS A 121 -6.99 14.24 -6.24
N GLU A 122 -7.21 14.70 -7.46
CA GLU A 122 -8.33 15.60 -7.78
C GLU A 122 -9.68 14.89 -7.67
N TYR A 123 -9.69 13.55 -7.81
CA TYR A 123 -10.89 12.73 -7.82
C TYR A 123 -10.79 11.52 -6.87
N VAL A 124 -11.93 11.03 -6.40
CA VAL A 124 -12.06 9.74 -5.74
C VAL A 124 -11.87 8.65 -6.78
N ILE A 125 -10.88 7.78 -6.55
CA ILE A 125 -10.59 6.64 -7.43
C ILE A 125 -11.51 5.48 -7.06
N LEU A 126 -12.22 4.99 -8.07
CA LEU A 126 -13.15 3.87 -8.02
C LEU A 126 -12.71 2.80 -9.02
N CYS A 127 -12.91 1.54 -8.68
CA CYS A 127 -12.56 0.40 -9.51
C CYS A 127 -13.82 -0.41 -9.83
N ALA A 128 -13.91 -0.93 -11.05
CA ALA A 128 -14.93 -1.93 -11.39
C ALA A 128 -14.76 -3.23 -10.59
N GLU A 129 -13.51 -3.59 -10.26
CA GLU A 129 -13.18 -4.86 -9.63
C GLU A 129 -12.71 -4.67 -8.17
N LYS A 130 -13.24 -5.51 -7.26
CA LYS A 130 -12.85 -5.52 -5.83
C LYS A 130 -11.37 -5.79 -5.62
N SER A 131 -10.78 -6.69 -6.42
CA SER A 131 -9.38 -7.08 -6.33
C SER A 131 -8.45 -5.88 -6.57
N MET A 132 -8.76 -5.07 -7.59
CA MET A 132 -8.03 -3.85 -7.94
C MET A 132 -8.15 -2.80 -6.85
N ALA A 133 -9.36 -2.55 -6.33
CA ALA A 133 -9.57 -1.62 -5.22
C ALA A 133 -8.74 -2.03 -3.99
N LEU A 134 -8.79 -3.31 -3.59
CA LEU A 134 -8.00 -3.84 -2.48
C LEU A 134 -6.50 -3.74 -2.74
N ARG A 135 -6.07 -3.97 -3.97
CA ARG A 135 -4.66 -3.86 -4.38
C ARG A 135 -4.16 -2.42 -4.19
N ILE A 136 -4.90 -1.44 -4.68
CA ILE A 136 -4.57 -0.01 -4.49
C ILE A 136 -4.59 0.36 -3.01
N GLY A 137 -5.61 -0.05 -2.26
CA GLY A 137 -5.74 0.23 -0.82
C GLY A 137 -4.58 -0.32 0.01
N LYS A 138 -4.11 -1.53 -0.30
CA LYS A 138 -2.99 -2.20 0.40
C LYS A 138 -1.67 -1.46 0.33
N ARG A 139 -1.48 -0.61 -0.69
CA ARG A 139 -0.29 0.26 -0.82
C ARG A 139 -0.21 1.28 0.31
N ARG A 140 -1.35 1.72 0.82
CA ARG A 140 -1.47 2.78 1.82
C ARG A 140 -1.69 2.23 3.22
N ASP A 141 -2.52 1.20 3.35
CA ASP A 141 -2.88 0.58 4.63
C ASP A 141 -2.84 -0.95 4.47
N PRO A 142 -2.15 -1.70 5.34
CA PRO A 142 -2.11 -3.17 5.26
C PRO A 142 -3.49 -3.83 5.39
N PHE A 143 -4.45 -3.17 6.05
CA PHE A 143 -5.80 -3.67 6.28
C PHE A 143 -6.85 -2.66 5.82
N PRO A 144 -6.93 -2.38 4.50
CA PRO A 144 -7.84 -1.39 3.97
C PRO A 144 -9.29 -1.88 4.08
N VAL A 145 -10.21 -0.94 4.34
CA VAL A 145 -11.64 -1.23 4.38
C VAL A 145 -12.22 -1.07 2.98
N LEU A 146 -12.83 -2.14 2.46
CA LEU A 146 -13.50 -2.13 1.15
C LEU A 146 -14.86 -1.45 1.26
N ILE A 147 -15.12 -0.50 0.38
CA ILE A 147 -16.39 0.21 0.25
C ILE A 147 -17.01 -0.15 -1.09
N THR A 148 -18.32 -0.36 -1.08
CA THR A 148 -19.10 -0.56 -2.29
C THR A 148 -19.92 0.70 -2.55
N VAL A 149 -19.77 1.29 -3.73
CA VAL A 149 -20.48 2.48 -4.17
C VAL A 149 -21.57 2.06 -5.15
N ASN A 150 -22.78 2.56 -4.93
CA ASN A 150 -23.92 2.33 -5.82
C ASN A 150 -23.99 3.46 -6.84
N VAL A 151 -23.80 3.12 -8.11
CA VAL A 151 -23.73 4.12 -9.19
C VAL A 151 -25.08 4.77 -9.44
N LEU A 152 -26.18 4.00 -9.37
CA LEU A 152 -27.52 4.55 -9.60
C LEU A 152 -27.88 5.61 -8.55
N GLN A 153 -27.61 5.32 -7.27
CA GLN A 153 -27.87 6.27 -6.19
C GLN A 153 -26.99 7.52 -6.31
N ALA A 154 -25.75 7.36 -6.77
CA ALA A 154 -24.86 8.49 -7.01
C ALA A 154 -25.34 9.36 -8.18
N GLU A 155 -25.79 8.75 -9.27
CA GLU A 155 -26.35 9.48 -10.42
C GLU A 155 -27.65 10.20 -10.06
N GLU A 156 -28.51 9.60 -9.21
CA GLU A 156 -29.71 10.26 -8.67
C GLU A 156 -29.38 11.49 -7.79
N GLN A 157 -28.15 11.59 -7.28
CA GLN A 157 -27.64 12.74 -6.54
C GLN A 157 -26.74 13.65 -7.40
N ASP A 158 -26.89 13.62 -8.73
CA ASP A 158 -26.16 14.45 -9.69
C ASP A 158 -24.63 14.27 -9.67
N ILE A 159 -24.15 13.08 -9.30
CA ILE A 159 -22.71 12.75 -9.31
C ILE A 159 -22.33 12.16 -10.65
N PHE A 160 -21.37 12.82 -11.31
CA PHE A 160 -20.84 12.37 -12.59
C PHE A 160 -19.57 11.56 -12.42
N PHE A 161 -19.48 10.47 -13.18
CA PHE A 161 -18.29 9.63 -13.24
C PHE A 161 -17.49 9.88 -14.52
N LYS A 162 -16.18 9.99 -14.37
CA LYS A 162 -15.23 9.96 -15.49
C LYS A 162 -14.54 8.60 -15.51
N GLN A 163 -14.16 8.15 -16.70
CA GLN A 163 -13.46 6.89 -16.91
C GLN A 163 -11.99 7.17 -17.22
N ALA A 164 -11.10 6.41 -16.58
CA ALA A 164 -9.65 6.44 -16.78
C ALA A 164 -9.16 5.04 -17.20
N GLY A 165 -9.03 4.82 -18.51
CA GLY A 165 -8.80 3.48 -19.06
C GLY A 165 -10.02 2.58 -18.89
N ASP A 166 -9.82 1.27 -18.74
CA ASP A 166 -10.96 0.33 -18.87
C ASP A 166 -11.69 0.04 -17.55
N LYS A 167 -10.95 0.05 -16.43
CA LYS A 167 -11.43 -0.49 -15.14
C LYS A 167 -11.44 0.52 -13.99
N ILE A 168 -10.97 1.74 -14.24
CA ILE A 168 -10.90 2.80 -13.22
C ILE A 168 -11.88 3.91 -13.58
N TYR A 169 -12.61 4.33 -12.56
CA TYR A 169 -13.60 5.40 -12.61
C TYR A 169 -13.21 6.47 -11.59
N LEU A 170 -13.60 7.70 -11.86
CA LEU A 170 -13.25 8.88 -11.08
C LEU A 170 -14.54 9.62 -10.75
N ALA A 171 -14.72 9.97 -9.48
CA ALA A 171 -15.81 10.81 -9.01
C ALA A 171 -15.25 12.02 -8.26
N GLU A 172 -15.94 13.16 -8.27
CA GLU A 172 -15.52 14.33 -7.50
C GLU A 172 -15.68 14.09 -5.99
N GLN A 173 -16.81 13.54 -5.58
CA GLN A 173 -17.12 13.16 -4.20
C GLN A 173 -18.18 12.06 -4.20
N ILE A 174 -18.31 11.36 -3.06
CA ILE A 174 -19.35 10.32 -2.88
C ILE A 174 -20.05 10.57 -1.53
N PRO A 175 -21.31 11.04 -1.54
CA PRO A 175 -22.12 11.23 -0.34
C PRO A 175 -22.38 9.94 0.43
N VAL A 176 -22.72 10.08 1.71
CA VAL A 176 -22.94 8.98 2.66
C VAL A 176 -24.01 7.99 2.18
N ASP A 177 -25.06 8.48 1.52
CA ASP A 177 -26.19 7.66 1.08
C ASP A 177 -25.88 6.80 -0.15
N CYS A 178 -24.75 7.07 -0.83
CA CYS A 178 -24.39 6.44 -2.10
C CYS A 178 -23.44 5.26 -1.94
N PHE A 179 -23.03 4.90 -0.72
CA PHE A 179 -22.12 3.79 -0.50
C PHE A 179 -22.49 2.94 0.71
N THR A 180 -22.07 1.68 0.67
CA THR A 180 -22.16 0.73 1.76
C THR A 180 -20.75 0.39 2.24
N ALA A 181 -20.49 0.64 3.51
CA ALA A 181 -19.27 0.26 4.19
C ALA A 181 -19.55 -0.84 5.22
N PRO A 182 -18.60 -1.75 5.48
CA PRO A 182 -18.74 -2.72 6.55
C PRO A 182 -18.85 -2.01 7.90
N PRO A 183 -19.61 -2.54 8.86
CA PRO A 183 -19.78 -1.90 10.16
C PRO A 183 -18.43 -1.72 10.84
N LEU A 184 -18.24 -0.57 11.49
CA LEU A 184 -17.06 -0.29 12.31
C LEU A 184 -16.83 -1.48 13.26
N PRO A 185 -15.61 -2.05 13.29
CA PRO A 185 -15.27 -3.02 14.31
C PRO A 185 -15.54 -2.37 15.66
N LYS A 186 -16.44 -2.94 16.47
CA LYS A 186 -16.62 -2.50 17.85
C LYS A 186 -15.25 -2.52 18.50
N GLU A 187 -14.68 -1.36 18.78
CA GLU A 187 -13.47 -1.27 19.60
C GLU A 187 -13.79 -2.02 20.89
N LYS A 188 -13.25 -3.23 21.04
CA LYS A 188 -13.12 -3.79 22.38
C LYS A 188 -12.28 -2.74 23.09
N PRO A 189 -12.80 -2.07 24.14
CA PRO A 189 -12.04 -1.05 24.83
C PRO A 189 -10.71 -1.70 25.14
N GLU A 190 -9.63 -1.12 24.61
CA GLU A 190 -8.30 -1.50 25.02
C GLU A 190 -8.36 -1.52 26.54
N SER A 191 -8.14 -2.68 27.13
CA SER A 191 -8.00 -2.77 28.57
C SER A 191 -6.86 -1.82 28.90
N ARG A 192 -7.21 -0.60 29.31
CA ARG A 192 -6.30 0.35 29.91
C ARG A 192 -5.76 -0.41 31.09
N LYS A 193 -4.62 -1.10 30.91
CA LYS A 193 -3.86 -1.62 32.04
C LYS A 193 -3.75 -0.41 32.97
N PRO A 194 -4.24 -0.51 34.22
CA PRO A 194 -4.21 0.64 35.10
C PRO A 194 -2.79 1.18 35.09
N ARG A 195 -2.63 2.49 34.84
CA ARG A 195 -1.36 3.17 34.98
C ARG A 195 -0.82 2.74 36.34
N LYS A 196 0.27 1.96 36.35
CA LYS A 196 0.99 1.72 37.60
C LYS A 196 1.33 3.10 38.15
N GLN A 197 0.85 3.37 39.35
CA GLN A 197 1.29 4.55 40.10
C GLN A 197 2.82 4.58 40.05
N PRO A 198 3.47 5.75 39.84
CA PRO A 198 4.91 5.83 39.91
C PRO A 198 5.35 5.31 41.28
N GLU A 199 6.08 4.21 41.26
CA GLU A 199 6.71 3.64 42.45
C GLU A 199 7.68 4.71 42.98
N PRO A 200 7.68 5.03 44.29
CA PRO A 200 8.44 6.15 44.83
C PRO A 200 9.90 6.04 44.39
N GLU A 201 10.41 7.10 43.76
CA GLU A 201 11.76 7.15 43.22
C GLU A 201 12.76 6.94 44.36
N ARG A 202 13.35 5.74 44.41
CA ARG A 202 14.48 5.48 45.30
C ARG A 202 15.67 6.25 44.75
N PRO A 203 16.41 7.02 45.58
CA PRO A 203 17.60 7.72 45.11
C PRO A 203 18.61 6.69 44.60
N LYS A 204 18.87 6.70 43.29
CA LYS A 204 19.90 5.86 42.66
C LYS A 204 21.22 6.60 42.73
N MET A 205 22.07 6.25 43.69
CA MET A 205 23.48 6.66 43.67
C MET A 205 24.26 5.76 42.70
N PRO A 206 25.19 6.29 41.89
CA PRO A 206 25.98 5.47 40.97
C PRO A 206 26.90 4.53 41.77
N GLY A 207 26.77 3.22 41.55
CA GLY A 207 27.71 2.22 42.06
C GLY A 207 27.32 1.45 43.33
N SER A 208 26.15 1.69 43.93
CA SER A 208 25.68 0.88 45.07
C SER A 208 24.28 0.31 44.85
N TYR A 209 24.14 -1.00 45.03
CA TYR A 209 22.86 -1.72 44.99
C TYR A 209 22.43 -2.04 46.43
N LEU A 210 21.35 -1.40 46.91
CA LEU A 210 20.77 -1.72 48.21
C LEU A 210 19.89 -2.97 48.08
N ILE A 211 20.27 -4.08 48.73
CA ILE A 211 19.38 -5.23 48.89
C ILE A 211 18.25 -4.84 49.84
N ASP A 212 17.02 -4.91 49.34
CA ASP A 212 15.80 -4.59 50.07
C ASP A 212 15.29 -5.86 50.78
N LEU A 213 15.70 -6.08 52.04
CA LEU A 213 15.35 -7.29 52.80
C LEU A 213 13.88 -7.33 53.29
N GLN A 214 13.14 -6.22 53.19
CA GLN A 214 11.81 -6.08 53.79
C GLN A 214 10.66 -6.52 52.87
N ASN A 215 10.92 -6.87 51.61
CA ASN A 215 9.89 -7.25 50.66
C ASN A 215 10.05 -8.70 50.19
N LYS A 216 10.02 -9.63 51.15
CA LYS A 216 9.94 -11.08 50.90
C LYS A 216 8.51 -11.48 50.49
N LYS A 217 7.95 -10.82 49.48
CA LYS A 217 6.81 -11.38 48.73
C LYS A 217 7.40 -12.28 47.66
N GLU A 218 7.33 -13.58 47.90
CA GLU A 218 7.67 -14.61 46.94
C GLU A 218 7.02 -14.29 45.60
N LYS A 219 7.83 -13.89 44.61
CA LYS A 219 7.38 -13.90 43.22
C LYS A 219 7.18 -15.37 42.87
N PRO A 220 5.98 -15.84 42.47
CA PRO A 220 5.85 -17.19 41.98
C PRO A 220 6.82 -17.34 40.81
N TRP A 221 7.76 -18.27 40.94
CA TRP A 221 8.70 -18.58 39.88
C TRP A 221 7.87 -18.88 38.65
N LYS A 222 8.05 -18.08 37.58
CA LYS A 222 7.48 -18.40 36.28
C LYS A 222 8.00 -19.79 35.92
N THR A 223 7.14 -20.79 35.95
CA THR A 223 7.39 -22.08 35.32
C THR A 223 7.76 -21.77 33.88
N VAL A 224 9.03 -21.94 33.56
CA VAL A 224 9.52 -21.92 32.18
C VAL A 224 8.86 -23.11 31.52
N LYS A 225 7.74 -22.88 30.82
CA LYS A 225 7.22 -23.83 29.84
C LYS A 225 8.34 -24.03 28.83
N ASN A 226 9.00 -25.19 28.90
CA ASN A 226 9.91 -25.68 27.87
C ASN A 226 9.16 -25.59 26.54
N LYS A 227 9.48 -24.58 25.73
CA LYS A 227 9.10 -24.57 24.33
C LYS A 227 9.92 -25.68 23.67
N ASP A 228 9.23 -26.71 23.21
CA ASP A 228 9.81 -27.80 22.44
C ASP A 228 10.80 -27.29 21.39
N GLU A 229 12.08 -27.56 21.60
CA GLU A 229 13.17 -27.30 20.65
C GLU A 229 13.17 -28.29 19.47
N SER A 230 12.04 -28.96 19.24
CA SER A 230 11.84 -29.95 18.17
C SER A 230 12.15 -29.36 16.79
N TRP A 231 11.72 -28.13 16.51
CA TRP A 231 11.95 -27.50 15.19
C TRP A 231 13.44 -27.19 14.92
N LYS A 232 14.23 -26.85 15.96
CA LYS A 232 15.68 -26.61 15.83
C LYS A 232 16.46 -27.90 15.61
N LYS A 233 16.06 -29.01 16.26
CA LYS A 233 16.64 -30.34 16.01
C LYS A 233 16.29 -30.86 14.61
N ASN A 234 15.07 -30.58 14.12
CA ASN A 234 14.63 -31.02 12.79
C ASN A 234 15.42 -30.33 11.67
N LYS A 235 15.68 -29.02 11.80
CA LYS A 235 16.50 -28.25 10.83
C LYS A 235 17.95 -28.75 10.73
N LYS A 236 18.51 -29.28 11.82
CA LYS A 236 19.88 -29.85 11.87
C LYS A 236 19.93 -31.27 11.28
N ARG A 237 18.85 -32.04 11.36
CA ARG A 237 18.71 -33.36 10.69
C ARG A 237 18.53 -33.22 9.18
N LEU A 238 17.67 -32.30 8.74
CA LEU A 238 17.46 -32.02 7.30
C LEU A 238 18.75 -31.54 6.61
N ARG A 239 19.57 -30.73 7.29
CA ARG A 239 20.89 -30.31 6.79
C ARG A 239 21.92 -31.44 6.68
N LYS A 240 21.75 -32.53 7.43
CA LYS A 240 22.63 -33.72 7.38
C LYS A 240 22.15 -34.78 6.38
N GLN A 241 20.87 -34.79 6.03
CA GLN A 241 20.31 -35.71 5.02
C GLN A 241 20.48 -35.21 3.58
N GLY A 242 20.70 -33.91 3.36
CA GLY A 242 20.93 -33.35 2.02
C GLY A 242 22.32 -33.55 1.41
N TRP A 243 23.16 -34.45 1.93
CA TRP A 243 24.50 -34.74 1.37
C TRP A 243 24.70 -36.21 0.97
N LYS A 244 23.63 -36.92 0.60
CA LYS A 244 23.76 -38.19 -0.11
C LYS A 244 22.79 -38.20 -1.28
N GLU A 245 23.38 -38.19 -2.47
CA GLU A 245 22.88 -38.63 -3.79
C GLU A 245 23.15 -37.58 -4.88
N TRP A 246 24.26 -37.78 -5.60
CA TRP A 246 24.37 -37.47 -7.02
C TRP A 246 24.28 -38.82 -7.75
N PRO A 247 23.34 -39.04 -8.68
CA PRO A 247 23.43 -40.16 -9.60
C PRO A 247 24.50 -39.89 -10.67
N GLU A 248 25.17 -40.97 -11.08
CA GLU A 248 26.17 -41.04 -12.15
C GLU A 248 25.68 -40.53 -13.52
#